data_AF-A0A9R0VZE0-F1
#
_entry.id   AF-A0A9R0VZE0-F1
#
_cell.length_a   1.000
_cell.length_b   1.000
_cell.length_c   1.000
_cell.angle_alpha   90.00
_cell.angle_beta   90.00
_cell.angle_gamma   90.00
#
_symmetry.space_group_name_H-M   'P 1'
#
loop_
_entity.id
_entity.type
_entity.pdbx_description
1 polymer ?
#
loop_
_entity_poly.entity_id
_entity_poly.type
_entity_poly.pdbx_seq_one_letter_code
_entity_poly.pdbx_strand_id
1 'polypeptide(L)'
;MPGLYRYRVGDLLTVSGFYNATPLFRFTGRCGVVLKIDFESISEEDLLKAISQAYELHLRPLGYMLGGSTAYADISTLPGHYVLFWELATAEGNHVATDIDRAVMENCCLAVENCFDQMYRKSRRRGSITALEIRVLERGAFDALMDLFLSRGTSASQYKTPTAIRSEQVLLVLEERVSGRYFSQETPNGPL
;
A
#
# COMPACT_ATOMS: atom_id res chain seq x y z
N MET A 1 -12.78 -36.25 -10.56
CA MET A 1 -11.86 -35.50 -11.44
C MET A 1 -12.03 -34.03 -11.17
N PRO A 2 -11.07 -33.34 -10.53
CA PRO A 2 -11.14 -31.88 -10.42
C PRO A 2 -10.76 -31.27 -11.78
N GLY A 3 -11.75 -30.73 -12.49
CA GLY A 3 -11.57 -30.02 -13.76
C GLY A 3 -12.01 -28.57 -13.62
N LEU A 4 -11.12 -27.63 -13.89
CA LEU A 4 -11.43 -26.20 -13.92
C LEU A 4 -11.70 -25.80 -15.38
N TYR A 5 -12.96 -25.52 -15.72
CA TYR A 5 -13.38 -25.19 -17.08
C TYR A 5 -13.59 -23.68 -17.22
N ARG A 6 -12.78 -23.04 -18.08
CA ARG A 6 -12.82 -21.57 -18.32
C ARG A 6 -12.75 -20.75 -17.02
N TYR A 7 -12.02 -21.27 -16.03
CA TYR A 7 -11.87 -20.65 -14.73
C TYR A 7 -11.06 -19.35 -14.85
N ARG A 8 -11.57 -18.29 -14.24
CA ARG A 8 -10.86 -17.01 -14.16
C ARG A 8 -9.84 -17.10 -13.03
N VAL A 9 -8.56 -17.16 -13.40
CA VAL A 9 -7.44 -17.20 -12.45
C VAL A 9 -7.38 -15.91 -11.61
N GLY A 10 -7.81 -14.79 -12.19
CA GLY A 10 -7.82 -13.50 -11.52
C GLY A 10 -6.49 -12.75 -11.61
N ASP A 11 -5.49 -13.24 -12.33
CA ASP A 11 -4.26 -12.50 -12.60
C ASP A 11 -4.47 -11.47 -13.73
N LEU A 12 -3.90 -10.27 -13.58
CA LEU A 12 -3.82 -9.22 -14.59
C LEU A 12 -2.46 -9.32 -15.30
N LEU A 13 -2.51 -9.41 -16.63
CA LEU A 13 -1.35 -9.59 -17.48
C LEU A 13 -1.38 -8.57 -18.62
N THR A 14 -0.27 -7.85 -18.80
CA THR A 14 -0.09 -6.96 -19.95
C THR A 14 0.79 -7.64 -21.00
N VAL A 15 0.36 -7.60 -22.27
CA VAL A 15 1.17 -8.11 -23.38
C VAL A 15 2.36 -7.17 -23.57
N SER A 16 3.56 -7.72 -23.40
CA SER A 16 4.83 -6.99 -23.48
C SER A 16 5.60 -7.24 -24.78
N GLY A 17 5.16 -8.23 -25.57
CA GLY A 17 5.77 -8.60 -26.83
C GLY A 17 5.36 -10.02 -27.26
N PHE A 18 6.07 -10.56 -28.24
CA PHE A 18 5.88 -11.91 -28.75
C PHE A 18 7.23 -12.59 -28.96
N TYR A 19 7.30 -13.87 -28.60
CA TYR A 19 8.36 -14.76 -29.08
C TYR A 19 7.76 -15.67 -30.14
N ASN A 20 8.08 -15.39 -31.41
CA ASN A 20 7.39 -15.96 -32.56
C ASN A 20 5.87 -15.72 -32.47
N ALA A 21 5.07 -16.77 -32.38
CA ALA A 21 3.62 -16.70 -32.24
C ALA A 21 3.14 -16.74 -30.76
N THR A 22 4.05 -16.84 -29.79
CA THR A 22 3.70 -16.95 -28.37
C THR A 22 3.72 -15.58 -27.69
N PRO A 23 2.61 -15.11 -27.09
CA PRO A 23 2.58 -13.83 -26.39
C PRO A 23 3.45 -13.87 -25.12
N LEU A 24 4.21 -12.80 -24.90
CA LEU A 24 4.99 -12.57 -23.69
C LEU A 24 4.21 -11.65 -22.76
N PHE A 25 3.95 -12.11 -21.53
CA PHE A 25 3.19 -11.36 -20.54
C PHE A 25 4.08 -10.78 -19.46
N ARG A 26 3.83 -9.51 -19.11
CA ARG A 26 4.27 -8.92 -17.85
C ARG A 26 3.13 -9.04 -16.85
N PHE A 27 3.42 -9.60 -15.67
CA PHE A 27 2.47 -9.65 -14.56
C PHE A 27 2.28 -8.25 -13.99
N THR A 28 1.03 -7.77 -13.92
CA THR A 28 0.71 -6.44 -13.38
C THR A 28 -0.01 -6.48 -12.03
N GLY A 29 -0.65 -7.60 -11.69
CA GLY A 29 -1.25 -7.78 -10.36
C GLY A 29 -2.36 -8.81 -10.35
N ARG A 30 -3.23 -8.75 -9.33
CA ARG A 30 -4.49 -9.49 -9.31
C ARG A 30 -5.70 -8.58 -9.47
N CYS A 31 -6.72 -9.12 -10.12
CA CYS A 31 -7.98 -8.47 -10.37
C CYS A 31 -8.80 -8.43 -9.08
N GLY A 32 -9.01 -7.22 -8.54
CA GLY A 32 -9.83 -6.98 -7.35
C GLY A 32 -9.66 -5.57 -6.80
N VAL A 33 -10.69 -5.08 -6.10
CA VAL A 33 -10.61 -3.84 -5.33
C VAL A 33 -9.84 -4.12 -4.04
N VAL A 34 -8.74 -3.40 -3.84
CA VAL A 34 -7.88 -3.56 -2.66
C VAL A 34 -8.37 -2.68 -1.53
N LEU A 35 -8.70 -1.42 -1.83
CA LEU A 35 -9.30 -0.47 -0.89
C LEU A 35 -10.49 0.26 -1.50
N LYS A 36 -11.49 0.54 -0.65
CA LYS A 36 -12.70 1.28 -1.01
C LYS A 36 -13.35 1.86 0.25
N ILE A 37 -13.68 3.15 0.24
CA ILE A 37 -14.42 3.84 1.30
C ILE A 37 -15.74 4.40 0.74
N ASP A 38 -15.70 5.12 -0.38
CA ASP A 38 -16.88 5.72 -1.02
C ASP A 38 -17.11 5.09 -2.41
N PHE A 39 -17.29 5.89 -3.47
CA PHE A 39 -17.52 5.39 -4.83
C PHE A 39 -16.23 4.97 -5.55
N GLU A 40 -15.08 5.45 -5.10
CA GLU A 40 -13.77 5.11 -5.65
C GLU A 40 -13.40 3.66 -5.38
N SER A 41 -12.47 3.14 -6.18
CA SER A 41 -11.87 1.84 -5.96
C SER A 41 -10.39 1.95 -6.25
N ILE A 42 -9.55 1.61 -5.27
CA ILE A 42 -8.11 1.57 -5.45
C ILE A 42 -7.73 0.12 -5.73
N SER A 43 -7.14 -0.12 -6.89
CA SER A 43 -6.61 -1.44 -7.27
C SER A 43 -5.27 -1.71 -6.59
N GLU A 44 -4.82 -2.97 -6.59
CA GLU A 44 -3.50 -3.33 -6.09
C GLU A 44 -2.39 -2.62 -6.87
N GLU A 45 -2.55 -2.57 -8.19
CA GLU A 45 -1.59 -1.96 -9.11
C GLU A 45 -1.47 -0.46 -8.85
N ASP A 46 -2.60 0.25 -8.71
CA ASP A 46 -2.60 1.69 -8.42
C ASP A 46 -1.95 2.00 -7.08
N LEU A 47 -2.23 1.18 -6.05
CA LEU A 47 -1.64 1.35 -4.73
C LEU A 47 -0.12 1.12 -4.74
N LEU A 48 0.34 0.02 -5.33
CA LEU A 48 1.76 -0.29 -5.42
C LEU A 48 2.52 0.75 -6.25
N LYS A 49 1.91 1.22 -7.34
CA LYS A 49 2.45 2.30 -8.17
C LYS A 49 2.55 3.61 -7.38
N ALA A 50 1.51 4.00 -6.65
CA ALA A 50 1.50 5.21 -5.84
C ALA A 50 2.58 5.19 -4.75
N ILE A 51 2.70 4.07 -4.03
CA ILE A 51 3.74 3.86 -3.01
C ILE A 51 5.13 3.94 -3.64
N SER A 52 5.36 3.25 -4.76
CA SER A 52 6.65 3.25 -5.44
C SER A 52 7.06 4.65 -5.89
N GLN A 53 6.14 5.42 -6.46
CA GLN A 53 6.43 6.79 -6.93
C GLN A 53 6.73 7.74 -5.77
N ALA A 54 5.96 7.70 -4.69
CA ALA A 54 6.21 8.53 -3.52
C ALA A 54 7.56 8.19 -2.86
N TYR A 55 7.87 6.89 -2.71
CA TYR A 55 9.16 6.43 -2.19
C TYR A 55 10.34 6.89 -3.06
N GLU A 56 10.28 6.67 -4.36
CA GLU A 56 11.34 7.04 -5.31
C GLU A 56 11.59 8.55 -5.33
N LEU A 57 10.53 9.37 -5.18
CA LEU A 57 10.63 10.82 -5.23
C LEU A 57 11.18 11.44 -3.95
N HIS A 58 10.74 10.97 -2.79
CA HIS A 58 10.97 11.67 -1.51
C HIS A 58 11.91 10.94 -0.55
N LEU A 59 11.96 9.61 -0.58
CA LEU A 59 12.68 8.82 0.43
C LEU A 59 13.99 8.24 -0.11
N ARG A 60 13.98 7.69 -1.32
CA ARG A 60 15.18 7.11 -1.94
C ARG A 60 16.35 8.10 -2.06
N PRO A 61 16.15 9.38 -2.46
CA PRO A 61 17.26 10.34 -2.54
C PRO A 61 17.89 10.66 -1.18
N LEU A 62 17.18 10.41 -0.09
CA LEU A 62 17.64 10.63 1.29
C LEU A 62 18.28 9.38 1.91
N GLY A 63 18.40 8.28 1.16
CA GLY A 63 19.04 7.05 1.64
C GLY A 63 18.15 6.13 2.49
N TYR A 64 16.82 6.33 2.45
CA TYR A 64 15.87 5.40 3.07
C TYR A 64 15.57 4.20 2.17
N MET A 65 15.23 3.09 2.81
CA MET A 65 14.78 1.85 2.19
C MET A 65 13.39 1.48 2.70
N LEU A 66 12.49 1.10 1.79
CA LEU A 66 11.17 0.59 2.12
C LEU A 66 11.24 -0.93 2.30
N GLY A 67 11.21 -1.39 3.55
CA GLY A 67 11.28 -2.82 3.93
C GLY A 67 9.96 -3.57 3.72
N GLY A 68 8.84 -2.85 3.77
CA GLY A 68 7.52 -3.39 3.48
C GLY A 68 6.44 -2.32 3.51
N SER A 69 5.32 -2.62 2.87
CA SER A 69 4.14 -1.76 2.92
C SER A 69 2.85 -2.57 2.89
N THR A 70 1.82 -2.00 3.51
CA THR A 70 0.45 -2.51 3.47
C THR A 70 -0.51 -1.35 3.70
N ALA A 71 -1.79 -1.55 3.40
CA ALA A 71 -2.81 -0.51 3.50
C ALA A 71 -4.05 -0.96 4.25
N TYR A 72 -4.80 0.00 4.76
CA TYR A 72 -6.05 -0.20 5.47
C TYR A 72 -7.02 0.94 5.14
N ALA A 73 -8.31 0.62 5.06
CA ALA A 73 -9.37 1.61 4.94
C ALA A 73 -9.97 1.84 6.33
N ASP A 74 -9.61 2.96 6.95
CA ASP A 74 -10.10 3.31 8.27
C ASP A 74 -11.46 4.00 8.16
N ILE A 75 -12.48 3.27 8.59
CA ILE A 75 -13.87 3.73 8.64
C ILE A 75 -14.38 3.85 10.08
N SER A 76 -13.47 3.85 11.06
CA SER A 76 -13.82 4.03 12.48
C SER A 76 -14.36 5.44 12.75
N THR A 77 -13.94 6.42 11.95
CA THR A 77 -14.46 7.79 11.92
C THR A 77 -15.12 8.07 10.58
N LEU A 78 -16.22 8.84 10.57
CA LEU A 78 -16.90 9.26 9.35
C LEU A 78 -16.74 10.78 9.15
N PRO A 79 -16.21 11.24 8.01
CA PRO A 79 -15.74 10.47 6.85
C PRO A 79 -14.39 9.76 7.11
N GLY A 80 -14.24 8.55 6.60
CA GLY A 80 -13.03 7.73 6.78
C GLY A 80 -11.84 8.16 5.92
N HIS A 81 -10.71 7.49 6.08
CA HIS A 81 -9.49 7.70 5.30
C HIS A 81 -8.70 6.43 5.04
N TYR A 82 -7.76 6.51 4.09
CA TYR A 82 -6.80 5.44 3.86
C TYR A 82 -5.58 5.60 4.76
N VAL A 83 -5.15 4.49 5.33
CA VAL A 83 -3.95 4.37 6.15
C VAL A 83 -2.96 3.46 5.43
N LEU A 84 -1.74 3.94 5.24
CA LEU A 84 -0.62 3.13 4.74
C LEU A 84 0.38 2.87 5.86
N PHE A 85 0.78 1.63 6.03
CA PHE A 85 1.83 1.26 6.97
C PHE A 85 3.13 1.02 6.23
N TRP A 86 4.18 1.77 6.54
CA TRP A 86 5.48 1.70 5.86
C TRP A 86 6.57 1.34 6.87
N GLU A 87 7.24 0.21 6.66
CA GLU A 87 8.45 -0.13 7.41
C GLU A 87 9.65 0.49 6.70
N LEU A 88 10.30 1.45 7.33
CA LEU A 88 11.41 2.21 6.76
C LEU A 88 12.71 1.92 7.52
N ALA A 89 13.79 1.77 6.78
CA ALA A 89 15.14 1.63 7.32
C ALA A 89 16.09 2.63 6.66
N THR A 90 17.11 3.08 7.37
CA THR A 90 18.23 3.83 6.77
C THR A 90 19.28 2.86 6.22
N ALA A 91 20.04 3.28 5.22
CA ALA A 91 21.13 2.48 4.64
C ALA A 91 22.20 2.04 5.67
N GLU A 92 22.33 2.76 6.79
CA GLU A 92 23.26 2.45 7.89
C GLU A 92 22.70 1.41 8.89
N GLY A 93 21.49 0.89 8.65
CA GLY A 93 20.97 -0.36 9.22
C GLY A 93 20.60 -0.35 10.70
N ASN A 94 20.99 0.66 11.48
CA ASN A 94 20.89 0.62 12.95
C ASN A 94 20.00 1.70 13.59
N HIS A 95 19.52 2.68 12.83
CA HIS A 95 18.65 3.72 13.37
C HIS A 95 17.20 3.49 12.94
N VAL A 96 16.30 3.45 13.93
CA VAL A 96 14.87 3.58 13.67
C VAL A 96 14.66 4.91 12.95
N ALA A 97 13.78 4.90 11.96
CA ALA A 97 13.33 6.06 11.20
C ALA A 97 12.56 7.11 12.05
N THR A 98 12.91 7.28 13.33
CA THR A 98 12.30 8.27 14.23
C THR A 98 12.65 9.71 13.87
N ASP A 99 13.75 9.92 13.13
CA ASP A 99 14.22 11.24 12.69
C ASP A 99 13.83 11.59 11.24
N ILE A 100 12.85 10.90 10.65
CA ILE A 100 12.36 11.33 9.34
C ILE A 100 11.70 12.70 9.48
N ASP A 101 12.16 13.66 8.68
CA ASP A 101 11.54 14.97 8.55
C ASP A 101 10.05 14.84 8.24
N ARG A 102 9.22 15.43 9.10
CA ARG A 102 7.77 15.46 8.96
C ARG A 102 7.35 15.96 7.57
N ALA A 103 7.99 17.01 7.05
CA ALA A 103 7.63 17.57 5.75
C ALA A 103 7.87 16.56 4.62
N VAL A 104 8.90 15.72 4.73
CA VAL A 104 9.17 14.66 3.75
C VAL A 104 8.05 13.62 3.77
N MET A 105 7.59 13.20 4.94
CA MET A 105 6.49 12.23 5.06
C MET A 105 5.14 12.79 4.63
N GLU A 106 4.85 14.06 4.94
CA GLU A 106 3.63 14.74 4.48
C GLU A 106 3.63 14.87 2.94
N ASN A 107 4.78 15.17 2.34
CA ASN A 107 4.96 15.14 0.88
C ASN A 107 4.76 13.74 0.30
N CYS A 108 5.22 12.68 0.99
CA CYS A 108 4.92 11.30 0.59
C CYS A 108 3.41 11.03 0.59
N CYS A 109 2.68 11.47 1.62
CA CYS A 109 1.23 11.32 1.69
C CYS A 109 0.57 11.98 0.48
N LEU A 110 0.92 13.24 0.19
CA LEU A 110 0.38 13.98 -0.95
C LEU A 110 0.76 13.35 -2.29
N ALA A 111 2.00 12.87 -2.45
CA ALA A 111 2.46 12.19 -3.65
C ALA A 111 1.65 10.91 -3.92
N VAL A 112 1.36 10.11 -2.89
CA VAL A 112 0.47 8.95 -3.00
C VAL A 112 -0.93 9.38 -3.46
N GLU A 113 -1.52 10.37 -2.81
CA GLU A 113 -2.87 10.86 -3.17
C GLU A 113 -2.93 11.38 -4.62
N ASN A 114 -1.86 12.03 -5.08
CA ASN A 114 -1.73 12.52 -6.45
C ASN A 114 -1.57 11.41 -7.49
N CYS A 115 -1.27 10.17 -7.09
CA CYS A 115 -1.17 9.03 -7.99
C CYS A 115 -2.51 8.31 -8.22
N PHE A 116 -3.47 8.44 -7.29
CA PHE A 116 -4.77 7.81 -7.41
C PHE A 116 -5.62 8.41 -8.54
N ASP A 117 -6.77 7.80 -8.81
CA ASP A 117 -7.60 8.18 -9.95
C ASP A 117 -8.43 9.46 -9.69
N GLN A 118 -9.22 9.89 -10.67
CA GLN A 118 -10.07 11.07 -10.50
C GLN A 118 -11.17 10.86 -9.46
N MET A 119 -11.66 9.64 -9.27
CA MET A 119 -12.73 9.36 -8.32
C MET A 119 -12.24 9.59 -6.89
N TYR A 120 -11.05 9.10 -6.54
CA TYR A 120 -10.40 9.38 -5.26
C TYR A 120 -10.26 10.89 -5.02
N ARG A 121 -9.72 11.63 -5.99
CA ARG A 121 -9.52 13.08 -5.85
C ARG A 121 -10.84 13.84 -5.70
N LYS A 122 -11.91 13.42 -6.39
CA LYS A 122 -13.25 13.99 -6.24
C LYS A 122 -13.81 13.71 -4.84
N SER A 123 -13.66 12.49 -4.32
CA SER A 123 -14.06 12.15 -2.95
C SER A 123 -13.31 12.97 -1.90
N ARG A 124 -11.99 13.16 -2.05
CA ARG A 124 -11.17 14.03 -1.20
C ARG A 124 -11.63 15.49 -1.22
N ARG A 125 -11.91 16.05 -2.41
CA ARG A 125 -12.39 17.44 -2.56
C ARG A 125 -13.80 17.67 -2.00
N ARG A 126 -14.68 16.67 -2.13
CA ARG A 126 -16.04 16.72 -1.58
C ARG A 126 -16.06 16.51 -0.06
N GLY A 127 -14.96 16.00 0.51
CA GLY A 127 -14.88 15.65 1.92
C GLY A 127 -15.56 14.32 2.27
N SER A 128 -15.81 13.43 1.30
CA SER A 128 -16.27 12.06 1.62
C SER A 128 -15.14 11.13 2.04
N ILE A 129 -13.88 11.52 1.81
CA ILE A 129 -12.68 10.88 2.33
C ILE A 129 -11.79 11.96 2.96
N THR A 130 -11.31 11.72 4.18
CA THR A 130 -10.39 12.64 4.88
C THR A 130 -8.93 12.37 4.44
N ALA A 131 -7.95 13.06 5.03
CA ALA A 131 -6.57 13.02 4.53
C ALA A 131 -5.93 11.62 4.64
N LEU A 132 -5.24 11.18 3.59
CA LEU A 132 -4.46 9.95 3.64
C LEU A 132 -3.40 10.03 4.75
N GLU A 133 -3.28 8.95 5.50
CA GLU A 133 -2.34 8.79 6.60
C GLU A 133 -1.24 7.79 6.22
N ILE A 134 0.02 8.14 6.45
CA ILE A 134 1.13 7.18 6.48
C ILE A 134 1.56 6.97 7.93
N ARG A 135 1.53 5.71 8.38
CA ARG A 135 2.03 5.24 9.66
C ARG A 135 3.38 4.57 9.42
N VAL A 136 4.45 5.16 9.96
CA VAL A 136 5.80 4.57 9.88
C VAL A 136 5.92 3.50 10.96
N LEU A 137 6.42 2.34 10.56
CA LEU A 137 6.63 1.19 11.42
C LEU A 137 8.08 1.08 11.85
N GLU A 138 8.28 0.55 13.05
CA GLU A 138 9.59 0.07 13.50
C GLU A 138 10.07 -1.15 12.69
N ARG A 139 11.39 -1.33 12.65
CA ARG A 139 12.00 -2.48 11.98
C ARG A 139 11.54 -3.79 12.61
N GLY A 140 11.21 -4.78 11.78
CA GLY A 140 10.71 -6.09 12.20
C GLY A 140 9.20 -6.14 12.42
N ALA A 141 8.46 -5.09 12.06
CA ALA A 141 7.00 -5.10 12.13
C ALA A 141 6.38 -6.10 11.15
N PHE A 142 6.90 -6.17 9.91
CA PHE A 142 6.43 -7.19 8.96
C PHE A 142 6.93 -8.60 9.29
N ASP A 143 8.05 -8.74 10.01
CA ASP A 143 8.49 -10.04 10.54
C ASP A 143 7.51 -10.55 11.62
N ALA A 144 7.13 -9.69 12.56
CA ALA A 144 6.10 -10.02 13.55
C ALA A 144 4.74 -10.34 12.92
N LEU A 145 4.40 -9.63 11.84
CA LEU A 145 3.21 -9.95 11.06
C LEU A 145 3.31 -11.32 10.40
N MET A 146 4.46 -11.65 9.80
CA MET A 146 4.72 -12.97 9.23
C MET A 146 4.56 -14.07 10.28
N ASP A 147 5.16 -13.92 11.46
CA ASP A 147 5.04 -14.87 12.57
C ASP A 147 3.58 -15.11 12.98
N LEU A 148 2.75 -14.06 12.99
CA LEU A 148 1.31 -14.20 13.23
C LEU A 148 0.64 -15.11 12.18
N PHE A 149 0.95 -14.93 10.89
CA PHE A 149 0.40 -15.78 9.83
C PHE A 149 0.92 -17.22 9.89
N LEU A 150 2.19 -17.42 10.23
CA LEU A 150 2.79 -18.74 10.42
C LEU A 150 2.13 -19.49 11.59
N SER A 151 1.90 -18.81 12.72
CA SER A 151 1.23 -19.38 13.89
C SER A 151 -0.21 -19.85 13.60
N ARG A 152 -0.83 -19.32 12.54
CA ARG A 152 -2.18 -19.69 12.07
C ARG A 152 -2.18 -20.79 11.01
N GLY A 153 -1.02 -21.39 10.75
CA GLY A 153 -0.89 -22.50 9.80
C GLY A 153 -0.63 -22.09 8.35
N THR A 154 -0.27 -20.82 8.10
CA THR A 154 0.25 -20.42 6.78
C THR A 154 1.63 -21.04 6.60
N SER A 155 1.90 -21.68 5.46
CA SER A 155 3.25 -22.14 5.14
C SER A 155 4.17 -20.94 4.90
N ALA A 156 5.37 -20.97 5.46
CA ALA A 156 6.39 -19.93 5.23
C ALA A 156 6.72 -19.71 3.75
N SER A 157 6.71 -20.77 2.95
CA SER A 157 6.96 -20.70 1.51
C SER A 157 5.83 -20.03 0.70
N GLN A 158 4.64 -19.88 1.30
CA GLN A 158 3.47 -19.29 0.66
C GLN A 158 3.13 -17.91 1.21
N TYR A 159 3.79 -17.50 2.30
CA TYR A 159 3.54 -16.21 2.90
C TYR A 159 3.92 -15.08 1.95
N LYS A 160 3.00 -14.12 1.83
CA LYS A 160 3.24 -12.82 1.23
C LYS A 160 2.58 -11.79 2.13
N THR A 161 3.28 -10.69 2.36
CA THR A 161 2.69 -9.53 3.04
C THR A 161 1.43 -9.11 2.29
N PRO A 162 0.26 -9.03 2.95
CA PRO A 162 -0.96 -8.62 2.30
C PRO A 162 -0.87 -7.14 1.92
N THR A 163 -1.15 -6.81 0.67
CA THR A 163 -1.14 -5.42 0.16
C THR A 163 -2.20 -4.55 0.85
N ALA A 164 -3.31 -5.16 1.30
CA ALA A 164 -4.27 -4.51 2.20
C ALA A 164 -4.80 -5.44 3.29
N ILE A 165 -5.06 -4.84 4.44
CA ILE A 165 -5.50 -5.51 5.66
C ILE A 165 -7.01 -5.34 5.83
N ARG A 166 -7.65 -6.41 6.30
CA ARG A 166 -9.06 -6.43 6.73
C ARG A 166 -9.26 -7.02 8.12
N SER A 167 -8.20 -7.57 8.72
CA SER A 167 -8.26 -8.24 10.01
C SER A 167 -7.84 -7.29 11.12
N GLU A 168 -8.70 -7.09 12.12
CA GLU A 168 -8.40 -6.28 13.30
C GLU A 168 -7.16 -6.77 14.05
N GLN A 169 -6.96 -8.08 14.14
CA GLN A 169 -5.79 -8.66 14.81
C GLN A 169 -4.49 -8.30 14.10
N VAL A 170 -4.49 -8.29 12.76
CA VAL A 170 -3.34 -7.84 11.97
C VAL A 170 -3.11 -6.34 12.18
N LEU A 171 -4.19 -5.55 12.22
CA LEU A 171 -4.11 -4.12 12.49
C LEU A 171 -3.45 -3.85 13.84
N LEU A 172 -3.88 -4.54 14.91
CA LEU A 172 -3.32 -4.39 16.26
C LEU A 172 -1.82 -4.66 16.30
N VAL A 173 -1.34 -5.73 15.63
CA VAL A 173 0.09 -6.05 15.57
C VAL A 173 0.91 -4.92 14.93
N LEU A 174 0.36 -4.27 13.90
CA LEU A 174 1.03 -3.14 13.26
C LEU A 174 0.92 -1.87 14.09
N GLU A 175 -0.25 -1.58 14.68
CA GLU A 175 -0.49 -0.40 15.51
C GLU A 175 0.46 -0.31 16.70
N GLU A 176 0.76 -1.44 17.35
CA GLU A 176 1.74 -1.53 18.45
C GLU A 176 3.16 -1.13 18.04
N ARG A 177 3.46 -1.12 16.74
CA ARG A 177 4.80 -0.89 16.17
C ARG A 177 4.88 0.38 15.36
N VAL A 178 3.88 1.25 15.45
CA VAL A 178 3.87 2.56 14.79
C VAL A 178 4.79 3.50 15.56
N SER A 179 5.84 3.98 14.90
CA SER A 179 6.78 4.97 15.42
C SER A 179 6.43 6.41 15.03
N GLY A 180 5.62 6.60 13.97
CA GLY A 180 5.21 7.92 13.51
C GLY A 180 3.93 7.91 12.68
N ARG A 181 3.16 9.01 12.73
CA ARG A 181 1.92 9.20 11.97
C ARG A 181 1.96 10.53 11.24
N TYR A 182 1.67 10.50 9.95
CA TYR A 182 1.76 11.64 9.06
C TYR A 182 0.54 11.70 8.16
N PHE A 183 0.01 12.89 7.92
CA PHE A 183 -1.18 13.09 7.11
C PHE A 183 -0.85 13.98 5.92
N SER A 184 -1.56 13.77 4.82
CA SER A 184 -1.54 14.72 3.71
C SER A 184 -2.09 16.08 4.16
N GLN A 185 -1.30 17.14 4.00
CA GLN A 185 -1.69 18.50 4.40
C GLN A 185 -2.50 19.24 3.33
N GLU A 186 -2.48 18.74 2.09
CA GLU A 186 -3.14 19.36 0.94
C GLU A 186 -4.14 18.40 0.28
N THR A 187 -5.08 18.95 -0.47
CA THR A 187 -5.94 18.13 -1.33
C THR A 187 -5.22 17.80 -2.63
N PRO A 188 -5.31 16.57 -3.15
CA PRO A 188 -4.59 16.17 -4.35
C PRO A 188 -5.04 16.93 -5.60
N ASN A 189 -4.06 17.31 -6.41
CA ASN A 189 -4.23 18.08 -7.64
C ASN A 189 -4.73 17.20 -8.80
N GLY A 190 -5.58 17.73 -9.67
CA GLY A 190 -5.98 17.07 -10.92
C GLY A 190 -7.23 17.69 -11.57
N PRO A 191 -7.39 17.59 -12.89
CA PRO A 191 -8.56 18.13 -13.60
C PRO A 191 -9.87 17.50 -13.10
N LEU A 192 -10.96 18.24 -13.26
CA LEU A 192 -12.34 17.79 -13.01
C LEU A 192 -12.84 16.84 -14.11
#